data_AF-A0A9W7WPI3-F1
#
_entry.id   AF-A0A9W7WPI3-F1
#
_cell.length_a   1.000
_cell.length_b   1.000
_cell.length_c   1.000
_cell.angle_alpha   90.00
_cell.angle_beta   90.00
_cell.angle_gamma   90.00
#
_symmetry.space_group_name_H-M   'P 1'
#
loop_
_entity.id
_entity.type
_entity.pdbx_description
1 polymer ?
#
loop_
_entity_poly.entity_id
_entity_poly.type
_entity_poly.pdbx_seq_one_letter_code
_entity_poly.pdbx_strand_id
1 'polypeptide(L)'
;ESILNCRSEDLEDYYGLLGCDELSTTEQIVNEFKVRALSCHPDKHPENPRAVEEFQKLQEAKEVLTDEKTRKNYDLWLRSQIKIPFSEWQALSDSVKMSMHWAVRSKKEPMLEAPKDPEHQDTPSEKQEETTSGDYWHHRFRWAAEAPSGLLKKFRNYEI
;
A
#
# COMPACT_ATOMS: atom_id res chain seq x y z
N GLU A 1 9.61 -31.52 0.17
CA GLU A 1 10.27 -30.26 -0.25
C GLU A 1 9.59 -29.76 -1.51
N SER A 2 8.85 -28.66 -1.42
CA SER A 2 8.13 -28.08 -2.55
C SER A 2 9.08 -27.15 -3.30
N ILE A 3 9.90 -27.71 -4.18
CA ILE A 3 10.74 -26.92 -5.08
C ILE A 3 9.76 -26.17 -5.99
N LEU A 4 9.61 -24.87 -5.76
CA LEU A 4 8.75 -23.96 -6.50
C LEU A 4 9.20 -23.95 -7.96
N ASN A 5 8.61 -24.84 -8.74
CA ASN A 5 8.74 -24.88 -10.17
C ASN A 5 7.78 -23.84 -10.75
N CYS A 6 8.16 -22.56 -10.70
CA CYS A 6 7.49 -21.49 -11.43
C CYS A 6 7.59 -21.84 -12.93
N ARG A 7 6.56 -22.44 -13.52
CA ARG A 7 6.51 -22.58 -14.98
C ARG A 7 6.26 -21.18 -15.52
N SER A 8 6.92 -20.80 -16.61
CA SER A 8 6.64 -19.55 -17.30
C SER A 8 5.19 -19.45 -17.83
N GLU A 9 4.41 -20.54 -17.73
CA GLU A 9 2.97 -20.60 -17.97
C GLU A 9 2.12 -20.02 -16.81
N ASP A 10 2.73 -19.76 -15.64
CA ASP A 10 2.08 -19.24 -14.41
C ASP A 10 2.24 -17.72 -14.25
N LEU A 11 2.95 -17.04 -15.16
CA LEU A 11 2.89 -15.59 -15.24
C LEU A 11 1.70 -15.26 -16.15
N GLU A 12 0.51 -15.12 -15.57
CA GLU A 12 -0.70 -14.75 -16.31
C GLU A 12 -0.51 -13.37 -16.99
N ASP A 13 -0.06 -13.42 -18.25
CA ASP A 13 -0.13 -12.27 -19.14
C ASP A 13 -1.59 -12.04 -19.53
N TYR A 14 -2.22 -11.05 -18.88
CA TYR A 14 -3.62 -10.71 -19.12
C TYR A 14 -3.84 -10.15 -20.52
N TYR A 15 -2.83 -9.47 -21.09
CA TYR A 15 -2.90 -8.98 -22.46
C TYR A 15 -2.86 -10.16 -23.44
N GLY A 16 -1.94 -11.11 -23.25
CA GLY A 16 -1.87 -12.35 -24.02
C GLY A 16 -3.12 -13.24 -23.89
N LEU A 17 -3.69 -13.33 -22.68
CA LEU A 17 -4.92 -14.08 -22.38
C LEU A 17 -6.15 -13.52 -23.08
N LEU A 18 -6.20 -12.22 -23.37
CA LEU A 18 -7.25 -11.61 -24.19
C LEU A 18 -6.85 -11.44 -25.65
N GLY A 19 -5.57 -11.53 -25.97
CA GLY A 19 -5.01 -11.24 -27.30
C GLY A 19 -5.08 -9.76 -27.65
N CYS A 20 -5.07 -8.91 -26.65
CA CYS A 20 -5.02 -7.46 -26.80
C CYS A 20 -3.60 -6.95 -26.54
N ASP A 21 -3.38 -5.69 -26.88
CA ASP A 21 -2.11 -5.01 -26.66
C ASP A 21 -2.22 -4.02 -25.50
N GLU A 22 -1.09 -3.57 -24.96
CA GLU A 22 -1.01 -2.52 -23.95
C GLU A 22 -1.64 -1.19 -24.44
N LEU A 23 -1.79 -1.02 -25.75
CA LEU A 23 -2.42 0.15 -26.38
C LEU A 23 -3.92 -0.04 -26.65
N SER A 24 -4.48 -1.22 -26.40
CA SER A 24 -5.90 -1.49 -26.66
C SER A 24 -6.81 -0.66 -25.75
N THR A 25 -7.90 -0.17 -26.32
CA THR A 25 -8.94 0.57 -25.59
C THR A 25 -9.77 -0.38 -24.73
N THR A 26 -10.44 0.15 -23.71
CA THR A 26 -11.32 -0.63 -22.83
C THR A 26 -12.46 -1.31 -23.61
N GLU A 27 -13.00 -0.64 -24.63
CA GLU A 27 -14.02 -1.21 -25.51
C GLU A 27 -13.51 -2.42 -26.30
N GLN A 28 -12.29 -2.34 -26.84
CA GLN A 28 -11.66 -3.46 -27.54
C GLN A 28 -11.42 -4.63 -26.60
N ILE A 29 -10.89 -4.37 -25.39
CA ILE A 29 -10.65 -5.39 -24.36
C ILE A 29 -11.95 -6.14 -24.03
N VAL A 30 -13.05 -5.41 -23.84
CA VAL A 30 -14.37 -6.02 -23.57
C VAL A 30 -14.89 -6.81 -24.77
N ASN A 31 -14.64 -6.35 -26.00
CA ASN A 31 -15.04 -7.06 -27.21
C ASN A 31 -14.28 -8.37 -27.39
N GLU A 32 -12.95 -8.35 -27.25
CA GLU A 32 -12.11 -9.55 -27.33
C GLU A 32 -12.45 -10.57 -26.24
N PHE A 33 -12.72 -10.09 -25.01
CA PHE A 33 -13.23 -10.92 -23.94
C PHE A 33 -14.51 -11.65 -24.34
N LYS A 34 -15.49 -10.97 -24.95
CA LYS A 34 -16.75 -11.60 -25.38
C LYS A 34 -16.51 -12.71 -26.40
N VAL A 35 -15.62 -12.49 -27.37
CA VAL A 35 -15.30 -13.48 -28.40
C VAL A 35 -14.67 -14.73 -27.79
N ARG A 36 -13.70 -14.56 -26.88
CA ARG A 36 -13.04 -15.68 -26.19
C ARG A 36 -13.96 -16.39 -25.20
N ALA A 37 -14.75 -15.64 -24.45
CA ALA A 37 -15.72 -16.15 -23.48
C ALA A 37 -16.77 -17.06 -24.15
N LEU A 38 -17.23 -16.72 -25.35
CA LEU A 38 -18.16 -17.56 -26.10
C LEU A 38 -17.54 -18.91 -26.52
N SER A 39 -16.23 -18.93 -26.76
CA SER A 39 -15.48 -20.13 -27.14
C SER A 39 -15.21 -21.05 -25.96
N CYS A 40 -15.05 -20.48 -24.76
CA CYS A 40 -14.75 -21.23 -23.52
C CYS A 40 -15.96 -21.32 -22.57
N HIS A 41 -17.17 -21.03 -23.04
CA HIS A 41 -18.33 -20.92 -22.16
C HIS A 41 -18.66 -22.26 -21.49
N PRO A 42 -18.81 -22.32 -20.15
CA PRO A 42 -19.00 -23.57 -19.43
C PRO A 42 -20.27 -24.33 -19.84
N ASP A 43 -21.32 -23.61 -20.25
CA ASP A 43 -22.58 -24.20 -20.77
C ASP A 43 -22.37 -25.01 -22.07
N LYS A 44 -21.43 -24.60 -22.92
CA LYS A 44 -21.11 -25.32 -24.17
C LYS A 44 -20.12 -26.47 -23.93
N HIS A 45 -19.39 -26.43 -22.82
CA HIS A 45 -18.32 -27.37 -22.49
C HIS A 45 -18.44 -27.92 -21.05
N PRO A 46 -19.59 -28.52 -20.67
CA PRO A 46 -19.84 -28.94 -19.29
C PRO A 46 -18.91 -30.06 -18.80
N GLU A 47 -18.32 -30.83 -19.71
CA GLU A 47 -17.41 -31.95 -19.39
C GLU A 47 -15.93 -31.54 -19.30
N ASN A 48 -15.58 -30.30 -19.68
CA ASN A 48 -14.19 -29.86 -19.70
C ASN A 48 -13.89 -28.89 -18.54
N PRO A 49 -13.26 -29.34 -17.45
CA PRO A 49 -12.90 -28.47 -16.33
C PRO A 49 -11.90 -27.38 -16.75
N ARG A 50 -11.09 -27.61 -17.80
CA ARG A 50 -10.14 -26.61 -18.30
C ARG A 50 -10.85 -25.39 -18.91
N ALA A 51 -12.01 -25.59 -19.53
CA ALA A 51 -12.78 -24.47 -20.07
C ALA A 51 -13.26 -23.52 -18.95
N VAL A 52 -13.59 -24.07 -17.78
CA VAL A 52 -13.96 -23.29 -16.58
C VAL A 52 -12.77 -22.49 -16.06
N GLU A 53 -11.59 -23.12 -15.96
CA GLU A 53 -10.36 -22.46 -15.53
C GLU A 53 -9.94 -21.34 -16.49
N GLU A 54 -9.98 -21.59 -17.80
CA GLU A 54 -9.68 -20.57 -18.82
C GLU A 54 -10.69 -19.42 -18.78
N PHE A 55 -11.98 -19.71 -18.61
CA PHE A 55 -13.02 -18.69 -18.48
C PHE A 55 -12.79 -17.80 -17.25
N GLN A 56 -12.43 -18.40 -16.12
CA GLN A 56 -12.10 -17.66 -14.89
C GLN A 56 -10.90 -16.73 -15.12
N LYS A 57 -9.83 -17.22 -15.76
CA LYS A 57 -8.65 -16.41 -16.10
C LYS A 57 -9.00 -15.25 -17.05
N LEU A 58 -9.85 -15.51 -18.06
CA LEU A 58 -10.34 -14.47 -18.98
C LEU A 58 -11.14 -13.38 -18.25
N GLN A 59 -11.96 -13.78 -17.28
CA GLN A 59 -12.75 -12.85 -16.50
C GLN A 59 -11.85 -11.96 -15.62
N GLU A 60 -10.88 -12.55 -14.92
CA GLU A 60 -9.90 -11.82 -14.11
C GLU A 60 -9.11 -10.82 -14.96
N ALA A 61 -8.59 -11.26 -16.11
CA ALA A 61 -7.88 -10.40 -17.05
C ALA A 61 -8.73 -9.20 -17.49
N LYS A 62 -10.00 -9.44 -17.84
CA LYS A 62 -10.92 -8.38 -18.23
C LYS A 62 -11.16 -7.42 -17.07
N GLU A 63 -11.37 -7.89 -15.84
CA GLU A 63 -11.62 -7.03 -14.69
C GLU A 63 -10.43 -6.11 -14.40
N VAL A 64 -9.22 -6.66 -14.42
CA VAL A 64 -7.98 -5.89 -14.18
C VAL A 64 -7.72 -4.86 -15.28
N LEU A 65 -7.93 -5.22 -16.55
CA LEU A 65 -7.60 -4.35 -17.69
C LEU A 65 -8.71 -3.33 -18.02
N THR A 66 -9.94 -3.52 -17.53
CA THR A 66 -11.05 -2.59 -17.77
C THR A 66 -10.94 -1.32 -16.89
N ASP A 67 -10.55 -1.45 -15.62
CA ASP A 67 -10.35 -0.28 -14.75
C ASP A 67 -8.92 0.29 -14.93
N GLU A 68 -8.84 1.59 -15.22
CA GLU A 68 -7.58 2.28 -15.40
C GLU A 68 -6.67 2.18 -14.17
N LYS A 69 -7.23 2.16 -12.95
CA LYS A 69 -6.42 2.08 -11.72
C LYS A 69 -5.74 0.73 -11.59
N THR A 70 -6.50 -0.35 -11.77
CA THR A 70 -5.97 -1.72 -11.70
C THR A 70 -5.04 -2.00 -12.87
N ARG A 71 -5.34 -1.49 -14.07
CA ARG A 71 -4.45 -1.59 -15.24
C ARG A 71 -3.10 -0.91 -14.99
N LYS A 72 -3.09 0.31 -14.46
CA LYS A 72 -1.84 1.01 -14.08
C LYS A 72 -1.03 0.22 -13.06
N ASN A 73 -1.71 -0.37 -12.06
CA ASN A 73 -1.05 -1.21 -11.07
C ASN A 73 -0.47 -2.49 -11.68
N TYR A 74 -1.18 -3.11 -12.63
CA TYR A 74 -0.71 -4.26 -13.39
C TYR A 74 0.53 -3.92 -14.23
N ASP A 75 0.51 -2.80 -14.93
CA ASP A 75 1.66 -2.33 -15.73
C ASP A 75 2.88 -2.02 -14.83
N LEU A 76 2.66 -1.48 -13.63
CA LEU A 76 3.72 -1.29 -12.63
C LEU A 76 4.29 -2.62 -12.14
N TRP A 77 3.42 -3.59 -11.86
CA TRP A 77 3.82 -4.94 -11.47
C TRP A 77 4.65 -5.61 -12.57
N LEU A 78 4.22 -5.55 -13.83
CA LEU A 78 4.97 -6.05 -14.99
C LEU A 78 6.37 -5.44 -15.08
N ARG A 79 6.48 -4.12 -14.92
CA ARG A 79 7.77 -3.39 -14.94
C ARG A 79 8.67 -3.73 -13.77
N SER A 80 8.09 -4.05 -12.61
CA SER A 80 8.84 -4.33 -11.39
C SER A 80 9.52 -5.69 -11.37
N GLN A 81 9.15 -6.61 -12.27
CA GLN A 81 9.70 -7.97 -12.38
C GLN A 81 9.65 -8.76 -11.05
N ILE A 82 8.63 -8.50 -10.23
CA ILE A 82 8.42 -9.20 -8.96
C ILE A 82 7.96 -10.64 -9.27
N LYS A 83 8.53 -11.64 -8.57
CA LYS A 83 8.22 -13.07 -8.76
C LYS A 83 6.87 -13.51 -8.17
N ILE A 84 6.20 -12.62 -7.46
CA ILE A 84 4.90 -12.84 -6.80
C ILE A 84 3.82 -12.60 -7.87
N PRO A 85 2.81 -13.48 -8.02
CA PRO A 85 1.74 -13.29 -8.99
C PRO A 85 0.94 -12.01 -8.70
N PHE A 86 0.37 -11.40 -9.74
CA PHE A 86 -0.33 -10.13 -9.61
C PHE A 86 -1.47 -10.16 -8.59
N SER A 87 -2.22 -11.27 -8.52
CA SER A 87 -3.31 -11.46 -7.56
C SER A 87 -2.83 -11.36 -6.10
N GLU A 88 -1.73 -12.04 -5.77
CA GLU A 88 -1.11 -11.95 -4.43
C GLU A 88 -0.54 -10.56 -4.16
N TRP A 89 0.10 -9.95 -5.17
CA TRP A 89 0.63 -8.59 -5.06
C TRP A 89 -0.49 -7.56 -4.80
N GLN A 90 -1.64 -7.70 -5.45
CA GLN A 90 -2.79 -6.84 -5.24
C GLN A 90 -3.32 -6.97 -3.80
N ALA A 91 -3.46 -8.21 -3.29
CA ALA A 91 -3.89 -8.46 -1.91
C ALA A 91 -2.94 -7.85 -0.87
N LEU A 92 -1.63 -7.96 -1.09
CA LEU A 92 -0.61 -7.31 -0.26
C LEU A 92 -0.74 -5.78 -0.29
N SER A 93 -0.97 -5.20 -1.48
CA SER A 93 -1.13 -3.76 -1.65
C SER A 93 -2.34 -3.21 -0.88
N ASP A 94 -3.43 -3.97 -0.80
CA ASP A 94 -4.63 -3.58 -0.07
C ASP A 94 -4.44 -3.73 1.45
N SER A 95 -3.73 -4.76 1.89
CA SER A 95 -3.38 -4.95 3.30
C SER A 95 -2.52 -3.80 3.85
N VAL A 96 -1.56 -3.31 3.06
CA VAL A 96 -0.69 -2.19 3.44
C VAL A 96 -1.49 -0.90 3.66
N LYS A 97 -2.52 -0.64 2.85
CA LYS A 97 -3.42 0.53 3.03
C LYS A 97 -4.18 0.47 4.35
N MET A 98 -4.58 -0.72 4.80
CA MET A 98 -5.30 -0.89 6.07
C MET A 98 -4.36 -0.82 7.28
N SER A 99 -3.13 -1.31 7.15
CA SER A 99 -2.19 -1.46 8.27
C SER A 99 -1.49 -0.15 8.66
N MET A 100 -1.52 0.90 7.84
CA MET A 100 -0.83 2.18 8.15
C MET A 100 -1.60 3.14 9.09
N HIS A 101 -2.83 2.81 9.51
CA HIS A 101 -3.65 3.70 10.35
C HIS A 101 -3.02 4.04 11.72
N TRP A 102 -2.12 3.19 12.26
CA TRP A 102 -1.39 3.47 13.51
C TRP A 102 -0.04 4.19 13.31
N ALA A 103 0.46 4.24 12.06
CA ALA A 103 1.74 4.87 11.73
C ALA A 103 1.60 6.38 11.45
N VAL A 104 0.37 6.86 11.21
CA VAL A 104 0.07 8.29 11.22
C VAL A 104 0.07 8.77 12.67
N ARG A 105 1.20 9.32 13.11
CA ARG A 105 1.24 10.16 14.30
C ARG A 105 0.33 11.36 14.05
N SER A 106 -0.95 11.27 14.43
CA SER A 106 -1.78 12.46 14.56
C SER A 106 -1.04 13.41 15.47
N LYS A 107 -0.50 14.51 14.91
CA LYS A 107 -0.10 15.67 15.69
C LYS A 107 -1.38 16.17 16.35
N LYS A 108 -1.70 15.62 17.52
CA LYS A 108 -2.56 16.32 18.45
C LYS A 108 -1.78 17.56 18.82
N GLU A 109 -2.11 18.69 18.21
CA GLU A 109 -1.73 19.97 18.80
C GLU A 109 -2.23 19.90 20.26
N PRO A 110 -1.35 20.04 21.26
CA PRO A 110 -1.79 20.03 22.64
C PRO A 110 -2.69 21.24 22.84
N MET A 111 -4.00 21.01 22.82
CA MET A 111 -5.03 22.01 23.06
C MET A 111 -4.99 22.42 24.53
N LEU A 112 -4.07 23.32 24.86
CA LEU A 112 -4.17 24.13 26.07
C LEU A 112 -5.05 25.34 25.73
N GLU A 113 -6.35 25.23 25.97
CA GLU A 113 -7.21 26.41 26.07
C GLU A 113 -6.82 27.16 27.35
N ALA A 114 -6.25 28.35 27.17
CA ALA A 114 -5.95 29.24 28.27
C ALA A 114 -7.26 29.74 28.91
N PRO A 115 -7.37 29.80 30.25
CA PRO A 115 -8.48 30.47 30.92
C PRO A 115 -8.53 31.93 30.48
N LYS A 116 -9.68 32.37 29.98
CA LYS A 116 -9.98 33.78 29.76
C LYS A 116 -10.27 34.43 31.12
N ASP A 117 -9.30 35.14 31.67
CA ASP A 117 -9.57 36.14 32.71
C ASP A 117 -9.85 37.50 32.04
N PRO A 118 -10.86 38.27 32.48
CA PRO A 118 -11.18 39.57 31.91
C PRO A 118 -10.35 40.71 32.55
N GLU A 119 -9.99 41.67 31.71
CA GLU A 119 -9.73 43.10 32.01
C GLU A 119 -8.48 43.51 32.83
N HIS A 120 -7.50 44.13 32.16
CA HIS A 120 -7.16 45.55 32.40
C HIS A 120 -6.33 46.17 31.26
N GLN A 121 -6.52 47.47 31.05
CA GLN A 121 -6.15 48.26 29.86
C GLN A 121 -4.73 48.85 29.89
N ASP A 122 -4.33 49.34 28.71
CA ASP A 122 -3.35 50.39 28.38
C ASP A 122 -1.90 50.03 27.96
N THR A 123 -1.63 50.31 26.68
CA THR A 123 -0.32 50.57 26.03
C THR A 123 0.14 52.04 26.30
N PRO A 124 1.37 52.56 25.96
CA PRO A 124 2.38 52.02 25.02
C PRO A 124 3.91 52.27 25.31
N SER A 125 4.75 51.53 24.57
CA SER A 125 6.03 51.93 23.91
C SER A 125 7.27 52.39 24.72
N GLU A 126 8.38 51.65 24.63
CA GLU A 126 9.72 52.23 24.34
C GLU A 126 10.73 51.17 23.79
N LYS A 127 11.61 51.60 22.88
CA LYS A 127 12.61 50.79 22.12
C LYS A 127 13.95 50.66 22.87
N GLN A 128 14.74 49.62 22.52
CA GLN A 128 16.22 49.59 22.28
C GLN A 128 16.71 48.13 22.37
N GLU A 129 17.09 47.47 21.27
CA GLU A 129 18.42 47.40 20.62
C GLU A 129 19.40 46.35 21.19
N GLU A 130 19.66 45.34 20.34
CA GLU A 130 20.90 44.59 20.06
C GLU A 130 21.69 43.83 21.15
N THR A 131 21.95 42.53 20.92
CA THR A 131 23.32 42.02 20.64
C THR A 131 23.32 40.53 20.27
N THR A 132 23.94 40.25 19.12
CA THR A 132 24.77 39.07 18.79
C THR A 132 24.96 37.99 19.88
N SER A 133 24.57 36.75 19.57
CA SER A 133 25.53 35.63 19.61
C SER A 133 24.90 34.42 18.94
N GLY A 134 25.54 33.95 17.88
CA GLY A 134 25.22 32.69 17.24
C GLY A 134 25.44 31.49 18.17
N ASP A 135 25.08 30.34 17.60
CA ASP A 135 25.62 29.02 17.90
C ASP A 135 24.87 28.16 18.92
N TYR A 136 23.72 27.57 18.55
CA TYR A 136 23.33 26.26 19.11
C TYR A 136 22.55 25.40 18.11
N TRP A 137 23.21 25.03 17.01
CA TRP A 137 22.82 23.87 16.19
C TRP A 137 23.90 22.78 16.24
N HIS A 138 24.22 22.22 17.41
CA HIS A 138 24.94 20.94 17.48
C HIS A 138 24.79 20.25 18.85
N HIS A 139 23.63 19.67 19.15
CA HIS A 139 23.56 18.55 20.11
C HIS A 139 22.78 17.37 19.53
N ARG A 140 23.46 16.73 18.58
CA ARG A 140 23.66 15.29 18.46
C ARG A 140 22.87 14.46 19.49
N PHE A 141 21.79 13.85 19.00
CA PHE A 141 21.21 12.63 19.56
C PHE A 141 22.34 11.65 19.95
N ARG A 142 22.59 11.52 21.25
CA ARG A 142 23.35 10.42 21.84
C ARG A 142 22.32 9.57 22.56
N TRP A 143 22.04 8.37 22.06
CA TRP A 143 21.38 7.34 22.86
C TRP A 143 22.19 7.15 24.13
N ALA A 144 21.71 7.72 25.24
CA ALA A 144 22.27 7.48 26.55
C ALA A 144 21.92 6.03 26.92
N ALA A 145 22.91 5.16 26.79
CA ALA A 145 22.90 3.84 27.40
C ALA A 145 23.07 4.01 28.91
N GLU A 146 21.99 4.38 29.60
CA GLU A 146 21.85 4.25 31.06
C GLU A 146 20.41 4.56 31.44
N ALA A 147 19.61 3.52 31.67
CA ALA A 147 18.25 3.65 32.15
C ALA A 147 18.25 3.79 33.68
N PRO A 148 17.81 4.91 34.27
CA PRO A 148 17.74 5.02 35.72
C PRO A 148 16.37 4.57 36.22
N SER A 149 16.43 3.73 37.26
CA SER A 149 15.40 3.46 38.26
C SER A 149 14.37 2.34 37.98
N GLY A 150 14.75 1.13 38.41
CA GLY A 150 14.04 0.40 39.47
C GLY A 150 12.72 -0.33 39.15
N LEU A 151 11.99 0.02 38.10
CA LEU A 151 10.64 -0.53 37.85
C LEU A 151 10.61 -1.78 36.96
N LEU A 152 11.74 -2.15 36.36
CA LEU A 152 11.89 -3.33 35.48
C LEU A 152 12.69 -4.48 36.11
N LYS A 153 12.95 -4.46 37.43
CA LYS A 153 13.61 -5.57 38.14
C LYS A 153 12.64 -6.57 38.76
N LYS A 154 11.32 -6.39 38.61
CA LYS A 154 10.29 -7.32 39.10
C LYS A 154 9.68 -8.22 38.03
N PHE A 155 10.20 -8.20 36.79
CA PHE A 155 9.72 -9.05 35.69
C PHE A 155 10.77 -10.06 35.18
N ARG A 156 11.76 -10.38 36.02
CA ARG A 156 12.80 -11.35 35.66
C ARG A 156 13.12 -12.25 36.85
N ASN A 157 12.08 -12.85 37.42
CA ASN A 157 12.13 -14.06 38.24
C ASN A 157 10.71 -14.67 38.25
N TYR A 158 10.35 -15.31 37.15
CA TYR A 158 9.48 -16.48 37.20
C TYR A 158 10.41 -17.66 36.91
N GLU A 159 10.84 -18.35 37.97
CA GLU A 159 11.22 -19.76 37.88
C GLU A 159 9.97 -20.56 37.49
N ILE A 160 10.20 -21.68 36.79
CA ILE A 160 9.22 -22.67 36.34
C ILE A 160 8.41 -23.22 37.51
#